data_AF-A0A0N9QWL5-F1
#
_entry.id   AF-A0A0N9QWL5-F1
#
_cell.length_a   1.000
_cell.length_b   1.000
_cell.length_c   1.000
_cell.angle_alpha   90.00
_cell.angle_beta   90.00
_cell.angle_gamma   90.00
#
_symmetry.space_group_name_H-M   'P 1'
#
loop_
_entity.id
_entity.type
_entity.pdbx_description
1 polymer ?
#
loop_
_entity_poly.entity_id
_entity_poly.type
_entity_poly.pdbx_seq_one_letter_code
_entity_poly.pdbx_strand_id
1 'polypeptide(L)'
;MVSDAQKALIKSSWAGVDLNAAGVAFLNQMEQKAHDVYAVFKVGGGATSNPKAAALGLKVMTFVDEAVKGIDDMGAVGGKLDELAQRHTKYGAKKAHFPVAGPCFLDALAEVCGGRFSADARAAWSDFYDVIAQHLSAPLA
;
A
#
# COMPACT_ATOMS: atom_id res chain seq x y z
N MET A 1 11.85 -4.14 11.95
CA MET A 1 10.76 -4.91 12.58
C MET A 1 9.80 -3.91 13.21
N VAL A 2 8.50 -4.02 12.94
CA VAL A 2 7.49 -3.07 13.46
C VAL A 2 7.25 -3.35 14.95
N SER A 3 7.48 -2.35 15.79
CA SER A 3 7.28 -2.44 17.25
C SER A 3 5.80 -2.48 17.64
N ASP A 4 5.47 -2.93 18.86
CA ASP A 4 4.08 -3.00 19.32
C ASP A 4 3.39 -1.62 19.39
N ALA A 5 4.15 -0.57 19.74
CA ALA A 5 3.65 0.81 19.70
C ALA A 5 3.28 1.22 18.26
N GLN A 6 4.12 0.87 17.27
CA GLN A 6 3.84 1.14 15.86
C GLN A 6 2.64 0.33 15.36
N LYS A 7 2.53 -0.95 15.74
CA LYS A 7 1.35 -1.78 15.42
C LYS A 7 0.06 -1.14 15.95
N ALA A 8 0.07 -0.62 17.17
CA ALA A 8 -1.10 0.06 17.75
C ALA A 8 -1.47 1.35 16.99
N LEU A 9 -0.48 2.13 16.57
CA LEU A 9 -0.69 3.32 15.73
C LEU A 9 -1.27 2.97 14.35
N ILE A 10 -0.74 1.92 13.72
CA ILE A 10 -1.24 1.42 12.42
C ILE A 10 -2.70 0.98 12.56
N LYS A 11 -3.03 0.12 13.55
CA LYS A 11 -4.40 -0.35 13.76
C LYS A 11 -5.39 0.79 14.04
N SER A 12 -5.03 1.73 14.92
CA SER A 12 -5.93 2.82 15.31
C SER A 12 -6.17 3.83 14.19
N SER A 13 -5.12 4.15 13.41
CA SER A 13 -5.24 5.02 12.23
C SER A 13 -5.98 4.35 11.07
N TRP A 14 -5.91 3.02 10.93
CA TRP A 14 -6.60 2.26 9.87
C TRP A 14 -8.07 1.92 10.17
N ALA A 15 -8.49 1.95 11.43
CA ALA A 15 -9.80 1.44 11.84
C ALA A 15 -10.96 2.07 11.03
N GLY A 16 -11.80 1.27 10.40
CA GLY A 16 -12.97 1.76 9.66
C GLY A 16 -12.66 2.58 8.39
N VAL A 17 -11.44 2.50 7.85
CA VAL A 17 -11.12 3.10 6.55
C VAL A 17 -11.97 2.46 5.43
N ASP A 18 -12.50 3.29 4.54
CA ASP A 18 -13.09 2.84 3.29
C ASP A 18 -11.97 2.40 2.34
N LEU A 19 -11.86 1.09 2.13
CA LEU A 19 -10.81 0.49 1.29
C LEU A 19 -10.92 0.90 -0.18
N ASN A 20 -12.12 1.15 -0.68
CA ASN A 20 -12.30 1.60 -2.05
C ASN A 20 -11.81 3.04 -2.19
N ALA A 21 -12.18 3.92 -1.25
CA ALA A 21 -11.67 5.29 -1.22
C ALA A 21 -10.13 5.33 -1.08
N ALA A 22 -9.55 4.53 -0.20
CA ALA A 22 -8.11 4.41 -0.02
C ALA A 22 -7.41 3.92 -1.31
N GLY A 23 -8.01 2.96 -2.01
CA GLY A 23 -7.47 2.43 -3.26
C GLY A 23 -7.48 3.47 -4.38
N VAL A 24 -8.58 4.21 -4.52
CA VAL A 24 -8.69 5.32 -5.47
C VAL A 24 -7.69 6.43 -5.14
N ALA A 25 -7.57 6.83 -3.87
CA ALA A 25 -6.62 7.84 -3.42
C ALA A 25 -5.18 7.44 -3.76
N PHE A 26 -4.79 6.19 -3.48
CA PHE A 26 -3.44 5.69 -3.78
C PHE A 26 -3.12 5.69 -5.27
N LEU A 27 -4.05 5.20 -6.10
CA LEU A 27 -3.86 5.22 -7.55
C LEU A 27 -3.81 6.65 -8.10
N ASN A 28 -4.63 7.56 -7.58
CA ASN A 28 -4.60 8.98 -7.95
C ASN A 28 -3.28 9.65 -7.56
N GLN A 29 -2.75 9.37 -6.37
CA GLN A 29 -1.44 9.87 -5.93
C GLN A 29 -0.32 9.40 -6.88
N MET A 30 -0.31 8.12 -7.26
CA MET A 30 0.65 7.60 -8.22
C MET A 30 0.45 8.18 -9.62
N GLU A 31 -0.80 8.34 -10.09
CA GLU A 31 -1.07 8.94 -11.39
C GLU A 31 -0.56 10.38 -11.47
N GLN A 32 -0.60 11.14 -10.39
CA GLN A 32 -0.14 12.53 -10.37
C GLN A 32 1.38 12.68 -10.18
N LYS A 33 2.00 11.81 -9.38
CA LYS A 33 3.40 11.99 -8.92
C LYS A 33 4.38 10.99 -9.54
N ALA A 34 3.87 9.89 -10.10
CA ALA A 34 4.65 8.72 -10.49
C ALA A 34 4.07 8.04 -11.73
N HIS A 35 3.89 8.80 -12.81
CA HIS A 35 3.26 8.33 -14.06
C HIS A 35 3.82 7.00 -14.57
N ASP A 36 5.14 6.80 -14.51
CA ASP A 36 5.79 5.55 -14.95
C ASP A 36 5.39 4.35 -14.07
N VAL A 37 5.25 4.54 -12.77
CA VAL A 37 4.80 3.50 -11.84
C VAL A 37 3.32 3.22 -12.04
N TYR A 38 2.50 4.26 -12.20
CA TYR A 38 1.08 4.13 -12.48
C TYR A 38 0.81 3.35 -13.77
N ALA A 39 1.59 3.58 -14.83
CA ALA A 39 1.45 2.92 -16.12
C ALA A 39 1.61 1.39 -16.05
N VAL A 40 2.36 0.87 -15.08
CA VAL A 40 2.55 -0.59 -14.86
C VAL A 40 1.23 -1.29 -14.59
N PHE A 41 0.28 -0.61 -13.95
CA PHE A 41 -1.02 -1.18 -13.63
C PHE A 41 -1.92 -1.39 -14.85
N LYS A 42 -1.62 -0.76 -15.99
CA LYS A 42 -2.34 -0.93 -17.27
C LYS A 42 -3.86 -0.75 -17.17
N VAL A 43 -4.31 0.11 -16.25
CA VAL A 43 -5.74 0.39 -16.03
C VAL A 43 -6.28 1.53 -16.91
N GLY A 44 -5.40 2.27 -17.61
CA GLY A 44 -5.73 3.52 -18.29
C GLY A 44 -5.68 4.70 -17.33
N GLY A 45 -5.87 5.93 -17.81
CA GLY A 45 -5.87 7.13 -16.96
C GLY A 45 -7.18 7.35 -16.20
N GLY A 46 -7.21 8.39 -15.39
CA GLY A 46 -8.38 8.86 -14.64
C GLY A 46 -8.68 7.98 -13.43
N ALA A 47 -7.72 7.80 -12.52
CA ALA A 47 -7.83 6.92 -11.35
C ALA A 47 -9.10 7.17 -10.51
N THR A 48 -9.57 8.42 -10.44
CA THR A 48 -10.76 8.82 -9.67
C THR A 48 -12.09 8.52 -10.35
N SER A 49 -12.11 8.32 -11.68
CA SER A 49 -13.33 8.08 -12.47
C SER A 49 -13.33 6.72 -13.19
N ASN A 50 -12.20 6.03 -13.23
CA ASN A 50 -12.02 4.79 -13.95
C ASN A 50 -12.39 3.57 -13.08
N PRO A 51 -13.42 2.78 -13.47
CA PRO A 51 -13.86 1.64 -12.67
C PRO A 51 -12.81 0.51 -12.59
N LYS A 52 -11.92 0.38 -13.60
CA LYS A 52 -10.83 -0.59 -13.55
C LYS A 52 -9.76 -0.18 -12.54
N ALA A 53 -9.46 1.11 -12.47
CA ALA A 53 -8.57 1.66 -11.46
C ALA A 53 -9.16 1.45 -10.06
N ALA A 54 -10.43 1.81 -9.84
CA ALA A 54 -11.11 1.59 -8.55
C ALA A 54 -11.08 0.12 -8.12
N ALA A 55 -11.42 -0.82 -9.02
CA ALA A 55 -11.40 -2.25 -8.72
C ALA A 55 -9.98 -2.78 -8.40
N LEU A 56 -8.95 -2.27 -9.05
CA LEU A 56 -7.56 -2.60 -8.73
C LEU A 56 -7.13 -2.01 -7.38
N GLY A 57 -7.43 -0.73 -7.14
CA GLY A 57 -7.13 -0.05 -5.89
C GLY A 57 -7.77 -0.77 -4.70
N LEU A 58 -9.02 -1.20 -4.85
CA LEU A 58 -9.69 -2.02 -3.84
C LEU A 58 -8.93 -3.32 -3.56
N LYS A 59 -8.48 -4.05 -4.59
CA LYS A 59 -7.68 -5.28 -4.39
C LYS A 59 -6.39 -5.02 -3.62
N VAL A 60 -5.71 -3.90 -3.91
CA VAL A 60 -4.50 -3.50 -3.17
C VAL A 60 -4.84 -3.24 -1.70
N MET A 61 -5.88 -2.45 -1.43
CA MET A 61 -6.23 -2.08 -0.06
C MET A 61 -6.88 -3.21 0.74
N THR A 62 -7.54 -4.17 0.10
CA THR A 62 -7.96 -5.42 0.75
C THR A 62 -6.76 -6.20 1.28
N PHE A 63 -5.68 -6.29 0.48
CA PHE A 63 -4.47 -6.95 0.95
C PHE A 63 -3.79 -6.19 2.10
N VAL A 64 -3.73 -4.85 2.02
CA VAL A 64 -3.22 -4.01 3.12
C VAL A 64 -4.05 -4.22 4.38
N ASP A 65 -5.38 -4.25 4.27
CA ASP A 65 -6.29 -4.49 5.38
C ASP A 65 -6.08 -5.87 6.03
N GLU A 66 -5.89 -6.92 5.23
CA GLU A 66 -5.52 -8.25 5.73
C GLU A 66 -4.17 -8.25 6.45
N ALA A 67 -3.18 -7.51 5.94
CA ALA A 67 -1.88 -7.36 6.57
C ALA A 67 -1.97 -6.60 7.91
N VAL A 68 -2.79 -5.54 7.99
CA VAL A 68 -3.05 -4.82 9.24
C VAL A 68 -3.77 -5.70 10.26
N LYS A 69 -4.76 -6.49 9.83
CA LYS A 69 -5.45 -7.47 10.70
C LYS A 69 -4.51 -8.55 11.23
N GLY A 70 -3.52 -8.95 10.44
CA GLY A 70 -2.51 -9.94 10.80
C GLY A 70 -1.25 -9.38 11.47
N ILE A 71 -1.15 -8.07 11.72
CA ILE A 71 0.11 -7.40 12.07
C ILE A 71 0.74 -7.86 13.41
N ASP A 72 -0.01 -8.57 14.25
CA ASP A 72 0.52 -9.17 15.47
C ASP A 72 1.38 -10.42 15.19
N ASP A 73 1.15 -11.10 14.06
CA ASP A 73 1.96 -12.21 13.55
C ASP A 73 2.65 -11.80 12.24
N MET A 74 3.74 -11.05 12.38
CA MET A 74 4.53 -10.58 11.24
C MET A 74 5.19 -11.71 10.45
N GLY A 75 5.35 -12.90 11.04
CA GLY A 75 5.84 -14.09 10.32
C GLY A 75 4.81 -14.59 9.31
N ALA A 76 3.55 -14.72 9.73
CA ALA A 76 2.45 -15.08 8.85
C ALA A 76 2.18 -14.02 7.77
N VAL A 77 2.26 -12.72 8.12
CA VAL A 77 2.14 -11.63 7.14
C VAL A 77 3.26 -11.71 6.10
N GLY A 78 4.50 -11.94 6.52
CA GLY A 78 5.64 -12.13 5.62
C GLY A 78 5.43 -13.26 4.62
N GLY A 79 4.96 -14.43 5.09
CA GLY A 79 4.68 -15.57 4.20
C GLY A 79 3.64 -15.25 3.12
N LYS A 80 2.56 -14.54 3.47
CA LYS A 80 1.55 -14.09 2.49
C LYS A 80 2.10 -13.07 1.50
N LEU A 81 2.97 -12.17 1.96
CA LEU A 81 3.65 -11.19 1.10
C LEU A 81 4.57 -11.89 0.10
N ASP A 82 5.32 -12.92 0.52
CA ASP A 82 6.21 -13.68 -0.36
C ASP A 82 5.43 -14.42 -1.47
N GLU A 83 4.29 -15.01 -1.13
CA GLU A 83 3.38 -15.62 -2.13
C GLU A 83 2.85 -14.58 -3.13
N LEU A 84 2.49 -13.38 -2.64
CA LEU A 84 2.06 -12.28 -3.50
C LEU A 84 3.22 -11.73 -4.35
N ALA A 85 4.44 -11.71 -3.84
CA ALA A 85 5.64 -11.23 -4.54
C ALA A 85 5.91 -12.02 -5.82
N GLN A 86 5.64 -13.34 -5.81
CA GLN A 86 5.78 -14.19 -7.01
C GLN A 86 4.92 -13.70 -8.18
N ARG A 87 3.76 -13.10 -7.90
CA ARG A 87 2.88 -12.54 -8.94
C ARG A 87 3.38 -11.20 -9.47
N HIS A 88 4.09 -10.41 -8.65
CA HIS A 88 4.61 -9.11 -9.02
C HIS A 88 5.66 -9.17 -10.12
N THR A 89 6.40 -10.26 -10.23
CA THR A 89 7.32 -10.54 -11.36
C THR A 89 6.57 -10.52 -12.70
N LYS A 90 5.35 -11.05 -12.74
CA LYS A 90 4.52 -11.14 -13.95
C LYS A 90 3.79 -9.84 -14.26
N TYR A 91 3.60 -8.96 -13.27
CA TYR A 91 2.93 -7.68 -13.45
C TYR A 91 3.82 -6.62 -14.10
N GLY A 92 5.13 -6.87 -14.20
CA GLY A 92 6.10 -5.90 -14.71
C GLY A 92 6.52 -4.86 -13.68
N ALA A 93 6.29 -5.13 -12.39
CA ALA A 93 6.84 -4.33 -11.31
C ALA A 93 8.37 -4.46 -11.29
N LYS A 94 9.06 -3.37 -10.97
CA LYS A 94 10.52 -3.33 -10.78
C LYS A 94 10.80 -2.92 -9.35
N LYS A 95 11.95 -3.31 -8.82
CA LYS A 95 12.36 -2.92 -7.46
C LYS A 95 12.38 -1.39 -7.28
N ALA A 96 12.79 -0.66 -8.32
CA ALA A 96 12.81 0.81 -8.34
C ALA A 96 11.44 1.48 -8.24
N HIS A 97 10.33 0.77 -8.46
CA HIS A 97 9.00 1.37 -8.36
C HIS A 97 8.53 1.56 -6.90
N PHE A 98 8.99 0.72 -5.97
CA PHE A 98 8.52 0.74 -4.58
C PHE A 98 8.94 2.01 -3.83
N PRO A 99 10.20 2.49 -3.90
CA PRO A 99 10.58 3.76 -3.28
C PRO A 99 9.75 4.97 -3.75
N VAL A 100 9.23 4.92 -4.99
CA VAL A 100 8.38 5.97 -5.55
C VAL A 100 6.92 5.81 -5.11
N ALA A 101 6.45 4.57 -4.98
CA ALA A 101 5.08 4.28 -4.53
C ALA A 101 4.88 4.55 -3.03
N GLY A 102 5.91 4.42 -2.19
CA GLY A 102 5.81 4.65 -0.73
C GLY A 102 5.25 6.02 -0.33
N PRO A 103 5.82 7.14 -0.79
CA PRO A 103 5.27 8.47 -0.53
C PRO A 103 3.82 8.63 -1.01
N CYS A 104 3.49 8.09 -2.20
CA CYS A 104 2.13 8.12 -2.74
C CYS A 104 1.14 7.35 -1.85
N PHE A 105 1.58 6.21 -1.31
CA PHE A 105 0.80 5.42 -0.36
C PHE A 105 0.56 6.20 0.94
N LEU A 106 1.60 6.77 1.54
CA LEU A 106 1.47 7.56 2.78
C LEU A 106 0.59 8.81 2.60
N ASP A 107 0.64 9.45 1.44
CA ASP A 107 -0.21 10.61 1.14
C ASP A 107 -1.67 10.20 0.97
N ALA A 108 -1.95 9.07 0.33
CA ALA A 108 -3.31 8.51 0.26
C ALA A 108 -3.86 8.13 1.64
N LEU A 109 -3.02 7.57 2.52
CA LEU A 109 -3.42 7.30 3.91
C LEU A 109 -3.77 8.58 4.67
N ALA A 110 -3.00 9.65 4.49
CA ALA A 110 -3.28 10.94 5.11
C ALA A 110 -4.65 11.50 4.68
N GLU A 111 -5.03 11.33 3.41
CA GLU A 111 -6.34 11.75 2.90
C GLU A 111 -7.49 10.97 3.54
N VAL A 112 -7.40 9.63 3.60
CA VAL A 112 -8.53 8.79 4.02
C VAL A 112 -8.62 8.56 5.53
N CYS A 113 -7.50 8.63 6.24
CA CYS A 113 -7.46 8.46 7.70
C CYS A 113 -7.69 9.80 8.44
N GLY A 114 -7.47 10.93 7.76
CA GLY A 114 -7.70 12.28 8.28
C GLY A 114 -6.94 12.52 9.59
N GLY A 115 -7.63 13.08 10.60
CA GLY A 115 -7.02 13.43 11.89
C GLY A 115 -6.43 12.25 12.69
N ARG A 116 -6.70 11.00 12.31
CA ARG A 116 -6.09 9.82 12.94
C ARG A 116 -4.68 9.52 12.40
N PHE A 117 -4.30 10.12 11.29
CA PHE A 117 -2.98 9.96 10.68
C PHE A 117 -1.98 10.98 11.23
N SER A 118 -1.64 10.84 12.51
CA SER A 118 -0.62 11.67 13.17
C SER A 118 0.77 11.49 12.56
N ALA A 119 1.72 12.35 12.93
CA ALA A 119 3.12 12.20 12.52
C ALA A 119 3.70 10.84 12.93
N ASP A 120 3.38 10.37 14.16
CA ASP A 120 3.81 9.06 14.65
C ASP A 120 3.15 7.92 13.87
N ALA A 121 1.87 8.05 13.53
CA ALA A 121 1.19 7.08 12.68
C ALA A 121 1.82 7.04 11.28
N ARG A 122 2.14 8.19 10.68
CA ARG A 122 2.82 8.25 9.38
C ARG A 122 4.19 7.56 9.43
N ALA A 123 4.97 7.77 10.49
CA ALA A 123 6.25 7.09 10.69
C ALA A 123 6.06 5.57 10.82
N ALA A 124 5.10 5.12 11.64
CA ALA A 124 4.78 3.71 11.79
C ALA A 124 4.36 3.05 10.46
N TRP A 125 3.54 3.73 9.67
CA TRP A 125 3.13 3.28 8.35
C TRP A 125 4.26 3.29 7.32
N SER A 126 5.22 4.21 7.42
CA SER A 126 6.42 4.19 6.58
C SER A 126 7.24 2.93 6.83
N ASP A 127 7.51 2.61 8.10
CA ASP A 127 8.25 1.40 8.47
C ASP A 127 7.51 0.12 8.05
N PHE A 128 6.18 0.11 8.17
CA PHE A 128 5.37 -1.01 7.72
C PHE A 128 5.35 -1.14 6.18
N TYR A 129 5.28 -0.01 5.47
CA TYR A 129 5.41 0.01 4.01
C TYR A 129 6.76 -0.57 3.57
N ASP A 130 7.86 -0.20 4.23
CA ASP A 130 9.19 -0.72 3.91
C ASP A 130 9.26 -2.24 4.06
N VAL A 131 8.61 -2.81 5.08
CA VAL A 131 8.48 -4.27 5.23
C VAL A 131 7.70 -4.87 4.05
N ILE A 132 6.54 -4.32 3.71
CA ILE A 132 5.73 -4.79 2.57
C ILE A 132 6.54 -4.72 1.27
N ALA A 133 7.18 -3.58 1.02
CA ALA A 133 8.00 -3.33 -0.16
C ALA A 133 9.20 -4.28 -0.23
N GLN A 134 9.86 -4.57 0.89
CA GLN A 134 10.96 -5.52 0.96
C GLN A 134 10.53 -6.90 0.47
N HIS A 135 9.41 -7.43 0.97
CA HIS A 135 8.90 -8.73 0.54
C HIS A 135 8.46 -8.72 -0.94
N LEU A 136 7.64 -7.74 -1.34
CA LEU A 136 7.11 -7.67 -2.71
C LEU A 136 8.18 -7.44 -3.77
N SER A 137 9.26 -6.75 -3.42
CA SER A 137 10.37 -6.46 -4.33
C SER A 137 11.50 -7.47 -4.30
N ALA A 138 11.53 -8.38 -3.32
CA ALA A 138 12.57 -9.41 -3.20
C ALA A 138 12.81 -10.24 -4.48
N PRO A 139 11.77 -10.70 -5.22
CA PRO A 139 11.98 -11.47 -6.45
C PRO A 139 12.17 -10.61 -7.70
N LEU A 140 12.16 -9.28 -7.58
CA LEU A 140 12.22 -8.35 -8.70
C LEU A 140 13.65 -7.92 -9.00
N ALA A 141 13.90 -7.63 -10.28
CA ALA A 141 15.13 -6.98 -10.74
C ALA A 141 15.16 -5.50 -10.35
#